data_AF-A0AAD5U9L7-F1
#
_entry.id   AF-A0AAD5U9L7-F1
#
_cell.length_a   1.000
_cell.length_b   1.000
_cell.length_c   1.000
_cell.angle_alpha   90.00
_cell.angle_beta   90.00
_cell.angle_gamma   90.00
#
_symmetry.space_group_name_H-M   'P 1'
#
loop_
_entity.id
_entity.type
_entity.pdbx_description
1 polymer ?
#
loop_
_entity_poly.entity_id
_entity_poly.type
_entity_poly.pdbx_seq_one_letter_code
_entity_poly.pdbx_strand_id
1 'polypeptide(L)'
;MNIFTDYETFKTTMSKEEIYLWFQKRLNRTPEAFDVYQVAKDFYQLGSFSRALVCLQQYVLLPGATIIGRHLLGYCYLNLGETERALKEFKRCIKEGYHDDWQLVVELTIETEQKRRINFKEEQGAPTKAQ
;
A
#
# COMPACT_ATOMS: atom_id res chain seq x y z
N MET A 1 4.39 23.79 21.48
CA MET A 1 5.25 23.50 20.32
C MET A 1 4.36 22.88 19.27
N ASN A 2 4.09 23.62 18.21
CA ASN A 2 3.27 23.14 17.12
C ASN A 2 4.14 22.18 16.30
N ILE A 3 3.94 20.87 16.48
CA ILE A 3 4.62 19.79 15.74
C ILE A 3 4.01 19.75 14.34
N PHE A 4 3.94 20.90 13.66
CA PHE A 4 3.51 20.99 12.28
C PHE A 4 4.41 20.03 11.50
N THR A 5 3.79 18.93 11.11
CA THR A 5 4.40 17.81 10.45
C THR A 5 4.77 18.27 9.06
N ASP A 6 5.96 18.88 8.94
CA ASP A 6 6.51 19.26 7.66
C ASP A 6 6.90 17.99 6.89
N TYR A 7 5.86 17.42 6.28
CA TYR A 7 5.92 16.33 5.34
C TYR A 7 6.39 16.79 3.95
N GLU A 8 6.70 18.08 3.73
CA GLU A 8 7.11 18.60 2.42
C GLU A 8 8.43 17.98 1.98
N THR A 9 9.31 17.68 2.94
CA THR A 9 10.62 17.07 2.69
C THR A 9 10.52 15.60 2.28
N PHE A 10 9.42 14.90 2.58
CA PHE A 10 9.26 13.47 2.27
C PHE A 10 8.88 13.24 0.81
N LYS A 11 9.65 12.41 0.10
CA LYS A 11 9.43 12.13 -1.33
C LYS A 11 9.22 10.64 -1.56
N THR A 12 8.36 10.30 -2.52
CA THR A 12 8.07 8.92 -2.91
C THR A 12 9.24 8.23 -3.62
N THR A 13 10.20 9.00 -4.11
CA THR A 13 11.42 8.52 -4.77
C THR A 13 12.56 8.24 -3.79
N MET A 14 12.35 8.43 -2.48
CA MET A 14 13.38 8.18 -1.48
C MET A 14 13.72 6.70 -1.40
N SER A 15 15.02 6.40 -1.32
CA SER A 15 15.51 5.07 -1.00
C SER A 15 15.14 4.68 0.45
N LYS A 16 15.28 3.39 0.77
CA LYS A 16 15.10 2.90 2.15
C LYS A 16 15.98 3.64 3.16
N GLU A 17 17.22 3.95 2.78
CA GLU A 17 18.18 4.66 3.62
C GLU A 17 17.76 6.12 3.85
N GLU A 18 17.29 6.79 2.80
CA GLU A 18 16.79 8.17 2.89
C GLU A 18 15.53 8.26 3.74
N ILE A 19 14.61 7.31 3.61
CA ILE A 19 13.42 7.20 4.47
C ILE A 19 13.85 7.03 5.93
N TYR A 20 14.77 6.10 6.20
CA TYR A 20 15.30 5.87 7.54
C TYR A 20 15.94 7.13 8.14
N LEU A 21 16.79 7.82 7.38
CA LEU A 21 17.42 9.08 7.79
C LEU A 21 16.39 10.18 8.03
N TRP A 22 15.34 10.27 7.20
CA TRP A 22 14.26 11.22 7.37
C TRP A 22 13.55 11.02 8.71
N PHE A 23 13.20 9.77 9.03
CA PHE A 23 12.62 9.42 10.33
C PHE A 23 13.59 9.69 11.48
N GLN A 24 14.85 9.31 11.35
CA GLN A 24 15.87 9.52 12.39
C GLN A 24 16.07 11.00 12.70
N LYS A 25 16.12 11.86 11.68
CA LYS A 25 16.24 13.33 11.85
C LYS A 25 15.01 13.92 12.56
N ARG A 26 13.81 13.43 12.23
CA ARG A 26 12.55 13.90 12.82
C ARG A 26 12.37 13.44 14.27
N LEU A 27 12.74 12.21 14.58
CA LEU A 27 12.50 11.59 15.89
C LEU A 27 13.67 11.75 16.86
N ASN A 28 14.86 12.10 16.36
CA ASN A 28 16.12 12.10 17.11
C ASN A 28 16.44 10.74 17.76
N ARG A 29 15.98 9.64 17.14
CA ARG A 29 16.24 8.25 17.51
C ARG A 29 15.95 7.33 16.33
N THR A 30 16.33 6.06 16.44
CA THR A 30 15.95 4.99 15.52
C THR A 30 14.42 4.88 15.42
N PRO A 31 13.82 4.91 14.21
CA PRO A 31 12.39 4.67 14.05
C PRO A 31 12.02 3.22 14.32
N GLU A 32 10.89 3.03 14.99
CA GLU A 32 10.27 1.72 15.20
C GLU A 32 9.06 1.55 14.28
N ALA A 33 8.52 0.33 14.21
CA ALA A 33 7.36 0.03 13.39
C ALA A 33 6.17 0.97 13.70
N PHE A 34 5.94 1.28 14.98
CA PHE A 34 4.88 2.20 15.38
C PHE A 34 5.04 3.61 14.77
N ASP A 35 6.25 4.17 14.77
CA ASP A 35 6.50 5.50 14.22
C ASP A 35 6.25 5.56 12.72
N VAL A 36 6.73 4.55 12.00
CA VAL A 36 6.53 4.44 10.56
C VAL A 36 5.05 4.26 10.22
N TYR A 37 4.33 3.49 11.01
CA TYR A 37 2.89 3.31 10.86
C TYR A 37 2.11 4.61 11.09
N GLN A 38 2.44 5.39 12.13
CA GLN A 38 1.76 6.67 12.38
C GLN A 38 1.93 7.65 11.21
N VAL A 39 3.16 7.80 10.71
CA VAL A 39 3.42 8.67 9.54
C VAL A 39 2.72 8.15 8.28
N ALA A 40 2.73 6.84 8.05
CA ALA A 40 1.98 6.26 6.93
C ALA A 40 0.47 6.52 7.03
N LYS A 41 -0.09 6.39 8.24
CA LYS A 41 -1.50 6.64 8.52
C LYS A 41 -1.85 8.12 8.30
N ASP A 42 -0.99 9.03 8.74
CA ASP A 42 -1.15 10.46 8.47
C ASP A 42 -1.14 10.74 6.96
N PHE A 43 -0.19 10.17 6.22
CA PHE A 43 -0.16 10.29 4.75
C PHE A 43 -1.43 9.75 4.10
N TYR A 44 -1.95 8.63 4.58
CA TYR A 44 -3.20 8.05 4.09
C TYR A 44 -4.39 8.99 4.36
N GLN A 45 -4.49 9.54 5.58
CA GLN A 45 -5.55 10.48 5.95
C GLN A 45 -5.49 11.79 5.16
N LEU A 46 -4.30 12.21 4.74
CA LEU A 46 -4.08 13.34 3.83
C LEU A 46 -4.35 13.00 2.35
N GLY A 47 -4.77 11.77 2.02
CA GLY A 47 -4.95 11.30 0.64
C GLY A 47 -3.63 11.11 -0.14
N SER A 48 -2.49 11.25 0.53
CA SER A 48 -1.15 11.05 -0.07
C SER A 48 -0.80 9.57 -0.14
N PHE A 49 -1.60 8.79 -0.86
CA PHE A 49 -1.50 7.33 -0.90
C PHE A 49 -0.15 6.81 -1.39
N SER A 50 0.51 7.53 -2.32
CA SER A 50 1.84 7.16 -2.81
C SER A 50 2.93 7.31 -1.73
N ARG A 51 2.83 8.32 -0.85
CA ARG A 51 3.75 8.49 0.28
C ARG A 51 3.46 7.46 1.37
N ALA A 52 2.18 7.22 1.68
CA ALA A 52 1.76 6.18 2.60
C ALA A 52 2.26 4.80 2.16
N LEU A 53 2.12 4.49 0.86
CA LEU A 53 2.59 3.25 0.26
C LEU A 53 4.08 3.02 0.51
N VAL A 54 4.92 4.02 0.22
CA VAL A 54 6.38 3.92 0.38
C VAL A 54 6.75 3.71 1.86
N CYS A 55 6.10 4.42 2.79
CA CYS A 55 6.29 4.18 4.23
C CYS A 55 5.87 2.76 4.63
N LEU A 56 4.71 2.29 4.16
CA LEU A 56 4.17 0.99 4.56
C LEU A 56 4.94 -0.19 3.97
N GLN A 57 5.54 -0.02 2.79
CA GLN A 57 6.48 -0.99 2.22
C GLN A 57 7.72 -1.17 3.11
N GLN A 58 8.19 -0.11 3.78
CA GLN A 58 9.25 -0.23 4.78
C GLN A 58 8.73 -0.79 6.10
N TYR A 59 7.55 -0.35 6.53
CA TYR A 59 6.90 -0.81 7.77
C TYR A 59 6.80 -2.32 7.85
N VAL A 60 6.31 -3.00 6.80
CA VAL A 60 6.11 -4.46 6.80
C VAL A 60 7.42 -5.27 6.94
N LEU A 61 8.58 -4.62 6.84
CA LEU A 61 9.90 -5.22 7.02
C LEU A 61 10.46 -5.02 8.44
N LEU A 62 9.82 -4.20 9.28
CA LEU A 62 10.32 -3.86 10.60
C LEU A 62 9.90 -4.88 11.66
N PRO A 63 10.77 -5.16 12.66
CA PRO A 63 10.35 -5.85 13.88
C PRO A 63 9.20 -5.06 14.55
N GLY A 64 8.13 -5.75 14.93
CA GLY A 64 6.93 -5.13 15.52
C GLY A 64 5.89 -4.67 14.50
N ALA A 65 6.09 -4.92 13.20
CA ALA A 65 5.04 -4.73 12.21
C ALA A 65 3.85 -5.66 12.47
N THR A 66 2.67 -5.06 12.60
CA THR A 66 1.39 -5.76 12.81
C THR A 66 0.59 -5.85 11.51
N ILE A 67 -0.38 -6.77 11.49
CA ILE A 67 -1.26 -7.01 10.34
C ILE A 67 -2.07 -5.76 9.95
N ILE A 68 -2.36 -4.87 10.90
CA ILE A 68 -3.10 -3.62 10.68
C ILE A 68 -2.36 -2.70 9.67
N GLY A 69 -1.03 -2.63 9.74
CA GLY A 69 -0.29 -1.83 8.76
C GLY A 69 -0.21 -2.50 7.38
N ARG A 70 -0.21 -3.84 7.31
CA ARG A 70 -0.34 -4.55 6.02
C ARG A 70 -1.73 -4.33 5.40
N HIS A 71 -2.75 -4.25 6.25
CA HIS A 71 -4.10 -3.95 5.84
C HIS A 71 -4.21 -2.53 5.26
N LEU A 72 -3.64 -1.53 5.92
CA LEU A 72 -3.52 -0.17 5.39
C LEU A 72 -2.70 -0.12 4.08
N LEU A 73 -1.68 -0.98 3.93
CA LEU A 73 -0.91 -1.11 2.69
C LEU A 73 -1.80 -1.58 1.52
N GLY A 74 -2.70 -2.53 1.78
CA GLY A 74 -3.72 -2.98 0.81
C GLY A 74 -4.60 -1.82 0.34
N TYR A 75 -5.08 -0.99 1.27
CA TYR A 75 -5.84 0.22 0.94
C TYR A 75 -5.04 1.24 0.14
N CYS A 76 -3.74 1.43 0.43
CA CYS A 76 -2.90 2.32 -0.37
C CYS A 76 -2.80 1.85 -1.82
N TYR A 77 -2.58 0.55 -2.05
CA TYR A 77 -2.61 -0.01 -3.41
C TYR A 77 -3.96 0.19 -4.09
N LEU A 78 -5.06 -0.04 -3.38
CA LEU A 78 -6.40 0.10 -3.94
C LEU A 78 -6.70 1.55 -4.37
N ASN A 79 -6.36 2.53 -3.53
CA ASN A 79 -6.55 3.95 -3.85
C ASN A 79 -5.64 4.44 -5.00
N LEU A 80 -4.54 3.73 -5.28
CA LEU A 80 -3.65 4.00 -6.41
C LEU A 80 -4.06 3.23 -7.68
N GLY A 81 -5.16 2.46 -7.63
CA GLY A 81 -5.64 1.65 -8.76
C GLY A 81 -4.89 0.34 -8.96
N GLU A 82 -3.99 -0.04 -8.04
CA GLU A 82 -3.22 -1.28 -8.10
C GLU A 82 -3.99 -2.46 -7.47
N THR A 83 -5.16 -2.77 -8.04
CA THR A 83 -6.14 -3.72 -7.48
C THR A 83 -5.55 -5.10 -7.20
N GLU A 84 -4.72 -5.66 -8.08
CA GLU A 84 -4.11 -6.98 -7.89
C GLU A 84 -3.16 -7.02 -6.69
N ARG A 85 -2.41 -5.94 -6.47
CA ARG A 85 -1.51 -5.82 -5.33
C ARG A 85 -2.29 -5.60 -4.04
N ALA A 86 -3.34 -4.79 -4.07
CA ALA A 86 -4.26 -4.63 -2.95
C ALA A 86 -4.85 -5.98 -2.51
N LEU A 87 -5.38 -6.74 -3.47
CA LEU A 87 -5.98 -8.04 -3.22
C LEU A 87 -4.99 -9.03 -2.61
N LYS A 88 -3.73 -9.00 -3.03
CA LYS A 88 -2.66 -9.84 -2.46
C LYS A 88 -2.43 -9.52 -0.98
N GLU A 89 -2.37 -8.24 -0.61
CA GLU A 89 -2.16 -7.84 0.78
C GLU A 89 -3.38 -8.14 1.66
N PHE A 90 -4.61 -7.92 1.17
CA PHE A 90 -5.82 -8.28 1.93
C PHE A 90 -5.97 -9.79 2.13
N LYS A 91 -5.65 -10.61 1.11
CA LYS A 91 -5.65 -12.08 1.25
C LYS A 91 -4.66 -12.57 2.32
N ARG A 92 -3.52 -11.89 2.46
CA ARG A 92 -2.56 -12.15 3.54
C ARG A 92 -3.15 -11.80 4.91
N CYS A 93 -3.83 -10.66 5.01
CA CYS A 93 -4.51 -10.25 6.25
C CYS A 93 -5.54 -11.30 6.71
N ILE A 94 -6.38 -11.79 5.79
CA ILE A 94 -7.37 -12.84 6.08
C ILE A 94 -6.70 -14.13 6.54
N LYS A 95 -5.59 -14.54 5.89
CA LYS A 95 -4.86 -15.75 6.27
C LYS A 95 -4.29 -15.67 7.69
N GLU A 96 -3.97 -14.48 8.16
CA GLU A 96 -3.47 -14.22 9.52
C GLU A 96 -4.58 -13.94 10.54
N GLY A 97 -5.85 -14.15 10.16
CA GLY A 97 -7.00 -14.00 11.07
C GLY A 97 -7.58 -12.59 11.13
N TYR A 98 -7.15 -11.68 10.27
CA TYR A 98 -7.70 -10.32 10.17
C TYR A 98 -8.80 -10.27 9.12
N HIS A 99 -10.06 -10.19 9.57
CA HIS A 99 -11.24 -10.40 8.72
C HIS A 99 -12.08 -9.14 8.46
N ASP A 100 -11.62 -7.96 8.83
CA ASP A 100 -12.39 -6.71 8.72
C ASP A 100 -12.96 -6.47 7.30
N ASP A 101 -12.21 -6.85 6.27
CA ASP A 101 -12.52 -6.58 4.86
C ASP A 101 -12.77 -7.82 4.01
N TRP A 102 -13.27 -8.91 4.61
CA TRP A 102 -13.52 -10.14 3.86
C TRP A 102 -14.45 -9.93 2.65
N GLN A 103 -15.46 -9.06 2.79
CA GLN A 103 -16.41 -8.73 1.72
C GLN A 103 -15.71 -7.98 0.58
N LEU A 104 -14.89 -6.98 0.90
CA LEU A 104 -14.09 -6.24 -0.10
C LEU A 104 -13.19 -7.20 -0.89
N VAL A 105 -12.58 -8.19 -0.23
CA VAL A 105 -11.75 -9.20 -0.92
C VAL A 105 -12.55 -10.04 -1.91
N VAL A 106 -13.79 -10.42 -1.56
CA VAL A 106 -14.69 -11.15 -2.46
C VAL A 106 -15.02 -10.28 -3.68
N GLU A 107 -15.42 -9.04 -3.46
CA GLU A 107 -15.78 -8.08 -4.51
C GLU A 107 -14.63 -7.85 -5.49
N LEU A 108 -13.44 -7.50 -4.98
CA LEU A 108 -12.24 -7.29 -5.80
C LEU A 108 -11.83 -8.55 -6.57
N THR A 109 -12.01 -9.74 -5.98
CA THR A 109 -11.71 -11.01 -6.67
C THR A 109 -12.65 -11.21 -7.87
N ILE A 110 -13.95 -10.98 -7.69
CA ILE A 110 -14.93 -11.11 -8.77
C ILE A 110 -14.62 -10.11 -9.90
N GLU A 111 -14.39 -8.84 -9.55
CA GLU A 111 -14.09 -7.78 -10.51
C GLU A 111 -12.83 -8.11 -11.32
N THR A 112 -11.75 -8.53 -10.65
CA THR A 112 -10.48 -8.87 -11.30
C THR A 112 -10.64 -10.03 -12.29
N GLU A 113 -11.39 -11.08 -11.91
CA GLU A 113 -11.65 -12.22 -12.79
C GLU A 113 -12.56 -11.87 -13.98
N GLN A 114 -13.56 -11.01 -13.78
CA GLN A 114 -14.38 -10.50 -14.89
C GLN A 114 -13.53 -9.72 -15.90
N LYS A 115 -12.68 -8.80 -15.41
CA LYS A 115 -11.75 -8.05 -16.28
C LYS A 115 -10.81 -8.98 -17.05
N ARG A 116 -10.22 -9.98 -16.40
CA ARG A 116 -9.36 -10.98 -17.07
C ARG A 116 -10.09 -11.73 -18.19
N ARG A 117 -11.33 -12.15 -17.94
CA ARG A 117 -12.15 -12.85 -18.94
C ARG A 117 -12.51 -11.96 -20.12
N ILE A 118 -12.76 -10.67 -19.88
CA ILE A 118 -13.03 -9.69 -20.95
C ILE A 118 -11.78 -9.49 -21.80
N ASN A 119 -10.64 -9.18 -21.18
CA ASN A 119 -9.37 -8.98 -21.88
C ASN A 119 -8.98 -10.21 -22.71
N PHE A 120 -9.16 -11.42 -22.17
CA PHE A 120 -8.88 -12.66 -22.91
C PHE A 120 -9.75 -12.83 -24.16
N LYS A 121 -11.03 -12.40 -24.12
CA LYS A 121 -11.91 -12.44 -25.29
C LYS A 121 -11.54 -11.38 -26.33
N GLU A 122 -11.10 -10.21 -25.90
CA GLU A 122 -10.63 -9.15 -26.81
C GLU A 122 -9.34 -9.56 -27.53
N GLU A 123 -8.40 -10.21 -26.83
CA GLU A 123 -7.18 -10.74 -27.42
C GLU A 123 -7.44 -11.85 -28.45
N GLN A 124 -8.45 -12.69 -28.23
CA GLN A 124 -8.84 -13.74 -29.20
C GLN A 124 -9.68 -13.21 -30.36
N GLY A 125 -10.37 -12.09 -30.18
CA GLY A 125 -11.20 -11.45 -31.20
C GLY A 125 -10.45 -10.44 -32.08
N ALA A 126 -9.20 -10.09 -31.75
CA ALA A 126 -8.41 -9.16 -32.54
C ALA A 126 -8.04 -9.81 -33.89
N PRO A 127 -8.43 -9.22 -35.04
CA PRO A 127 -8.04 -9.76 -36.33
C PRO A 127 -6.52 -9.68 -36.44
N THR A 128 -5.89 -10.83 -36.64
CA THR A 128 -4.48 -10.93 -37.04
C THR A 128 -4.34 -10.02 -38.25
N LYS A 129 -3.71 -8.85 -38.08
CA LYS A 129 -3.32 -8.00 -39.22
C LYS A 129 -2.27 -8.80 -39.99
N ALA A 130 -2.74 -9.59 -40.95
CA ALA A 130 -1.92 -10.27 -41.92
C ALA A 130 -1.12 -9.20 -42.66
N GLN A 131 0.20 -9.25 -42.49
CA GLN A 131 1.17 -8.56 -43.32
C GLN A 131 1.32 -9.29 -44.65
#